data_AF-A0AAU7QF59-F1
#
_entry.id   AF-A0AAU7QF59-F1
#
_cell.length_a   1.000
_cell.length_b   1.000
_cell.length_c   1.000
_cell.angle_alpha   90.00
_cell.angle_beta   90.00
_cell.angle_gamma   90.00
#
_symmetry.space_group_name_H-M   'P 1'
#
loop_
_entity.id
_entity.type
_entity.pdbx_description
1 polymer ?
#
loop_
_entity_poly.entity_id
_entity_poly.type
_entity_poly.pdbx_seq_one_letter_code
_entity_poly.pdbx_strand_id
1 'polypeptide(L)'
;MVKSLFFAPFVLSGVVVGLVFSWFFDPSFGLLKLIIGHGIPVLGDEKYATFGVIFAALWPQIPFCMILYLTSLTGINPEIIEAGRMEGARGWPLLWHVVLPQLRPATFMSFTLTIIGALRSFDLIAVMTGGGPFDSSTVLAYFMYDQSIKYFRYGYSAAIAVVLFLIMAVFIAYQLRHLLRSES
;
A
#
# COMPACT_ATOMS: atom_id res chain seq x y z
N MET A 1 -3.45 24.93 3.25
CA MET A 1 -4.38 24.45 2.20
C MET A 1 -3.76 23.34 1.35
N VAL A 2 -2.57 23.50 0.76
CA VAL A 2 -1.93 22.46 -0.08
C VAL A 2 -1.69 21.13 0.66
N LYS A 3 -1.28 21.15 1.93
CA LYS A 3 -1.13 19.93 2.76
C LYS A 3 -2.44 19.13 2.85
N SER A 4 -3.58 19.79 3.03
CA SER A 4 -4.90 19.16 3.17
C SER A 4 -5.35 18.42 1.91
N LEU A 5 -4.93 18.87 0.73
CA LEU A 5 -5.26 18.21 -0.55
C LEU A 5 -4.59 16.83 -0.66
N PHE A 6 -3.41 16.66 -0.05
CA PHE A 6 -2.73 15.38 0.02
C PHE A 6 -3.34 14.42 1.06
N PHE A 7 -4.14 14.90 2.01
CA PHE A 7 -4.84 14.04 2.98
C PHE A 7 -6.10 13.41 2.42
N ALA A 8 -6.71 14.01 1.39
CA ALA A 8 -8.02 13.57 0.89
C ALA A 8 -8.07 12.07 0.51
N PRO A 9 -7.08 11.50 -0.25
CA PRO A 9 -7.12 10.09 -0.61
C PRO A 9 -6.97 9.14 0.58
N PHE A 10 -6.21 9.56 1.60
CA PHE A 10 -5.92 8.74 2.77
C PHE A 10 -7.14 8.54 3.69
N VAL A 11 -8.07 9.50 3.70
CA VAL A 11 -9.26 9.45 4.58
C VAL A 11 -10.41 8.65 3.93
N LEU A 12 -10.32 8.35 2.64
CA LEU A 12 -11.34 7.57 1.93
C LEU A 12 -11.28 6.09 2.34
N SER A 13 -12.45 5.45 2.42
CA SER A 13 -12.52 4.01 2.65
C SER A 13 -12.03 3.24 1.41
N GLY A 14 -11.51 2.03 1.62
CA GLY A 14 -11.06 1.16 0.52
C GLY A 14 -12.15 0.88 -0.51
N VAL A 15 -13.42 0.84 -0.07
CA VAL A 15 -14.59 0.67 -0.95
C VAL A 15 -14.77 1.86 -1.89
N VAL A 16 -14.66 3.09 -1.39
CA VAL A 16 -14.80 4.30 -2.22
C VAL A 16 -13.64 4.39 -3.21
N VAL A 17 -12.41 4.11 -2.76
CA VAL A 17 -11.25 4.03 -3.64
C VAL A 17 -11.47 3.00 -4.75
N GLY A 18 -11.92 1.79 -4.37
CA GLY A 18 -12.24 0.72 -5.32
C GLY A 18 -13.26 1.16 -6.36
N LEU A 19 -14.35 1.80 -5.96
CA LEU A 19 -15.39 2.27 -6.88
C LEU A 19 -14.87 3.32 -7.87
N VAL A 20 -14.10 4.29 -7.37
CA VAL A 20 -13.48 5.34 -8.22
C VAL A 20 -12.57 4.70 -9.27
N PHE A 21 -11.75 3.73 -8.87
CA PHE A 21 -10.85 3.05 -9.80
C PHE A 21 -11.55 2.06 -10.73
N SER A 22 -12.67 1.45 -10.31
CA SER A 22 -13.52 0.66 -11.21
C SER A 22 -14.05 1.51 -12.37
N TRP A 23 -14.47 2.75 -12.10
CA TRP A 23 -14.85 3.69 -13.17
C TRP A 23 -13.65 4.19 -13.97
N PHE A 24 -12.51 4.43 -13.32
CA PHE A 24 -11.29 4.84 -14.00
C PHE A 24 -10.84 3.82 -15.05
N PHE A 25 -10.93 2.53 -14.72
CA PHE A 25 -10.54 1.40 -15.57
C PHE A 25 -11.65 0.90 -16.49
N ASP A 26 -12.82 1.55 -16.52
CA ASP A 26 -13.90 1.15 -17.42
C ASP A 26 -13.49 1.31 -18.91
N PRO A 27 -13.58 0.25 -19.73
CA PRO A 27 -13.15 0.29 -21.12
C PRO A 27 -14.09 1.07 -22.04
N SER A 28 -15.30 1.42 -21.59
CA SER A 28 -16.30 2.15 -22.37
C SER A 28 -16.19 3.66 -22.18
N PHE A 29 -16.08 4.14 -20.94
CA PHE A 29 -16.08 5.56 -20.61
C PHE A 29 -15.00 6.00 -19.61
N GLY A 30 -14.15 5.06 -19.15
CA GLY A 30 -13.15 5.35 -18.13
C GLY A 30 -12.09 6.35 -18.58
N LEU A 31 -11.52 7.04 -17.60
CA LEU A 31 -10.45 8.03 -17.83
C LEU A 31 -9.22 7.40 -18.50
N LEU A 32 -8.93 6.13 -18.22
CA LEU A 32 -7.81 5.43 -18.87
C LEU A 32 -7.99 5.36 -20.39
N LYS A 33 -9.23 5.13 -20.86
CA LYS A 33 -9.54 5.13 -22.30
C LYS A 33 -9.29 6.49 -22.93
N LEU A 34 -9.65 7.59 -22.26
CA LEU A 34 -9.43 8.94 -22.77
C LEU A 34 -7.94 9.27 -22.94
N ILE A 35 -7.10 8.75 -22.05
CA ILE A 35 -5.64 8.96 -22.08
C ILE A 35 -4.98 8.11 -23.18
N ILE A 36 -5.38 6.83 -23.29
CA ILE A 36 -4.75 5.86 -24.19
C ILE A 36 -5.37 5.88 -25.60
N GLY A 37 -6.58 6.41 -25.74
CA GLY A 37 -7.35 6.46 -27.00
C GLY A 37 -8.13 5.19 -27.33
N HIS A 38 -7.95 4.09 -26.59
CA HIS A 38 -8.73 2.86 -26.73
C HIS A 38 -9.06 2.24 -25.36
N GLY A 39 -10.13 1.44 -25.31
CA GLY A 39 -10.59 0.79 -24.09
C GLY A 39 -9.80 -0.48 -23.82
N ILE A 40 -9.04 -0.51 -22.71
CA ILE A 40 -8.35 -1.71 -22.23
C ILE A 40 -9.15 -2.27 -21.06
N PRO A 41 -9.59 -3.55 -21.10
CA PRO A 41 -10.34 -4.16 -20.01
C PRO A 41 -9.38 -4.57 -18.86
N VAL A 42 -8.77 -3.59 -18.19
CA VAL A 42 -7.74 -3.82 -17.15
C VAL A 42 -8.24 -4.77 -16.05
N LEU A 43 -9.47 -4.59 -15.60
CA LEU A 43 -10.09 -5.44 -14.56
C LEU A 43 -10.62 -6.78 -15.09
N GLY A 44 -10.84 -6.87 -16.41
CA GLY A 44 -11.40 -8.06 -17.07
C GLY A 44 -10.34 -9.01 -17.63
N ASP A 45 -9.07 -8.61 -17.67
CA ASP A 45 -7.95 -9.41 -18.16
C ASP A 45 -7.12 -9.94 -16.98
N GLU A 46 -6.87 -11.26 -16.98
CA GLU A 46 -6.12 -11.98 -15.96
C GLU A 46 -4.73 -11.39 -15.72
N LYS A 47 -4.10 -10.89 -16.78
CA LYS A 47 -2.74 -10.32 -16.72
C LYS A 47 -2.71 -8.94 -16.08
N TYR A 48 -3.79 -8.17 -16.19
CA TYR A 48 -3.81 -6.76 -15.79
C TYR A 48 -4.63 -6.49 -14.52
N ALA A 49 -5.54 -7.39 -14.13
CA ALA A 49 -6.44 -7.18 -13.00
C ALA A 49 -5.68 -6.88 -11.70
N THR A 50 -4.68 -7.70 -11.37
CA THR A 50 -3.85 -7.51 -10.17
C THR A 50 -3.08 -6.19 -10.21
N PHE A 51 -2.56 -5.78 -11.37
CA PHE A 51 -1.88 -4.49 -11.51
C PHE A 51 -2.84 -3.31 -11.35
N GLY A 52 -4.07 -3.43 -11.86
CA GLY A 52 -5.13 -2.43 -11.67
C GLY A 52 -5.47 -2.23 -10.19
N VAL A 53 -5.60 -3.32 -9.44
CA VAL A 53 -5.82 -3.29 -7.98
C VAL A 53 -4.63 -2.68 -7.25
N ILE A 54 -3.39 -3.05 -7.62
CA ILE A 54 -2.17 -2.45 -7.03
C ILE A 54 -2.13 -0.94 -7.28
N PHE A 55 -2.45 -0.50 -8.49
CA PHE A 55 -2.47 0.93 -8.82
C PHE A 55 -3.49 1.70 -7.96
N ALA A 56 -4.69 1.14 -7.80
CA ALA A 56 -5.70 1.70 -6.91
C ALA A 56 -5.25 1.71 -5.44
N ALA A 57 -4.56 0.67 -4.98
CA ALA A 57 -4.01 0.58 -3.63
C ALA A 57 -2.89 1.60 -3.37
N LEU A 58 -2.07 1.90 -4.38
CA LEU A 58 -0.98 2.88 -4.26
C LEU A 58 -1.50 4.30 -4.07
N TRP A 59 -2.66 4.63 -4.64
CA TRP A 59 -3.21 5.99 -4.59
C TRP A 59 -3.40 6.55 -3.16
N PRO A 60 -4.08 5.85 -2.21
CA PRO A 60 -4.12 6.27 -0.81
C PRO A 60 -2.81 5.98 -0.05
N GLN A 61 -1.99 5.04 -0.53
CA GLN A 61 -0.74 4.67 0.15
C GLN A 61 0.38 5.70 -0.03
N ILE A 62 0.46 6.35 -1.18
CA ILE A 62 1.45 7.41 -1.47
C ILE A 62 1.38 8.54 -0.45
N PRO A 63 0.22 9.19 -0.20
CA PRO A 63 0.14 10.27 0.79
C PRO A 63 0.42 9.79 2.21
N PHE A 64 0.04 8.55 2.56
CA PHE A 64 0.38 7.96 3.84
C PHE A 64 1.91 7.86 4.04
N CYS A 65 2.62 7.26 3.08
CA CYS A 65 4.08 7.16 3.12
C CYS A 65 4.72 8.55 3.13
N MET A 66 4.21 9.49 2.32
CA MET A 66 4.72 10.86 2.27
C MET A 66 4.62 11.55 3.64
N ILE A 67 3.52 11.40 4.37
CA ILE A 67 3.36 11.98 5.72
C ILE A 67 4.41 11.41 6.68
N LEU A 68 4.59 10.08 6.69
CA LEU A 68 5.61 9.43 7.53
C LEU A 68 7.02 9.97 7.23
N TYR A 69 7.36 10.14 5.95
CA TYR A 69 8.62 10.72 5.54
C TYR A 69 8.77 12.18 5.94
N LEU A 70 7.72 13.01 5.75
CA LEU A 70 7.75 14.42 6.14
C LEU A 70 7.91 14.61 7.65
N THR A 71 7.18 13.84 8.45
CA THR A 71 7.31 13.87 9.92
C THR A 71 8.72 13.46 10.35
N SER A 72 9.31 12.46 9.70
CA SER A 72 10.66 12.01 10.01
C SER A 72 11.72 13.02 9.57
N LEU A 73 11.54 13.66 8.41
CA LEU A 73 12.39 14.74 7.92
C LEU A 73 12.38 15.96 8.87
N THR A 74 11.23 16.31 9.43
CA THR A 74 11.14 17.43 10.39
C THR A 74 11.84 17.15 11.72
N GLY A 75 12.14 15.88 12.02
CA GLY A 75 12.87 15.47 13.22
C GLY A 75 14.39 15.38 13.04
N ILE A 76 14.93 15.58 11.82
CA ILE A 76 16.37 15.50 11.56
C ILE A 76 17.09 16.71 12.19
N ASN A 77 18.17 16.45 12.94
CA ASN A 77 19.01 17.52 13.49
C ASN A 77 19.68 18.31 12.32
N PRO A 78 19.43 19.62 12.19
CA PRO A 78 20.04 20.45 11.15
C PRO A 78 21.58 20.43 11.20
N GLU A 79 22.18 20.23 12.37
CA GLU A 79 23.64 20.14 12.54
C GLU A 79 24.26 19.00 11.72
N ILE A 80 23.55 17.87 11.57
CA ILE A 80 24.03 16.72 10.77
C ILE A 80 24.05 17.09 9.27
N ILE A 81 23.06 17.87 8.83
CA ILE A 81 22.99 18.35 7.45
C ILE A 81 24.08 19.39 7.19
N GLU A 82 24.35 20.27 8.16
CA GLU A 82 25.40 21.28 8.08
C GLU A 82 26.80 20.66 8.10
N ALA A 83 27.03 19.65 8.93
CA ALA A 83 28.28 18.87 8.95
C ALA A 83 28.54 18.20 7.59
N GLY A 84 27.54 17.54 7.00
CA GLY A 84 27.68 16.93 5.67
C GLY A 84 27.96 17.98 4.57
N ARG A 85 27.42 19.19 4.70
CA ARG A 85 27.74 20.31 3.79
C ARG A 85 29.16 20.84 3.98
N MET A 86 29.67 20.85 5.21
CA MET A 86 31.06 21.22 5.52
C MET A 86 32.05 20.21 4.92
N GLU A 87 31.68 18.94 4.84
CA GLU A 87 32.44 17.88 4.16
C GLU A 87 32.30 17.90 2.62
N GLY A 88 31.59 18.89 2.06
CA GLY A 88 31.44 19.08 0.61
C GLY A 88 30.27 18.32 -0.03
N ALA A 89 29.46 17.57 0.73
CA ALA A 89 28.27 16.92 0.17
C ALA A 89 27.17 17.95 -0.15
N ARG A 90 26.81 18.06 -1.44
CA ARG A 90 25.73 18.94 -1.93
C ARG A 90 24.83 18.17 -2.91
N GLY A 91 23.52 18.41 -2.86
CA GLY A 91 22.56 17.81 -3.79
C GLY A 91 22.37 16.30 -3.57
N TRP A 92 22.60 15.48 -4.60
CA TRP A 92 22.38 14.03 -4.58
C TRP A 92 23.24 13.28 -3.54
N PRO A 93 24.56 13.53 -3.45
CA PRO A 93 25.40 12.93 -2.41
C PRO A 93 24.87 13.15 -0.99
N LEU A 94 24.38 14.36 -0.69
CA LEU A 94 23.79 14.71 0.61
C LEU A 94 22.48 13.93 0.85
N LEU A 95 21.63 13.80 -0.17
CA LEU A 95 20.40 13.03 -0.07
C LEU A 95 20.68 11.54 0.20
N TRP A 96 21.60 10.93 -0.57
CA TRP A 96 21.87 9.50 -0.47
C TRP A 96 22.67 9.10 0.77
N HIS A 97 23.64 9.91 1.20
CA HIS A 97 24.55 9.54 2.30
C HIS A 97 24.18 10.16 3.64
N VAL A 98 23.42 11.25 3.68
CA VAL A 98 23.08 11.94 4.93
C VAL A 98 21.58 11.85 5.24
N VAL A 99 20.72 12.18 4.28
CA VAL A 99 19.27 12.25 4.53
C VAL A 99 18.62 10.86 4.53
N LEU A 100 18.81 10.05 3.47
CA LEU A 100 18.18 8.74 3.35
C LEU A 100 18.53 7.76 4.49
N PRO A 101 19.78 7.71 5.00
CA PRO A 101 20.11 6.85 6.14
C PRO A 101 19.36 7.24 7.43
N GLN A 102 19.12 8.54 7.64
CA GLN A 102 18.34 9.02 8.79
C GLN A 102 16.85 8.71 8.64
N LEU A 103 16.36 8.53 7.41
CA LEU A 103 14.98 8.11 7.12
C LEU A 103 14.79 6.58 7.12
N ARG A 104 15.80 5.80 7.49
CA ARG A 104 15.68 4.34 7.60
C ARG A 104 14.54 3.89 8.54
N PRO A 105 14.37 4.46 9.76
CA PRO A 105 13.27 4.07 10.64
C PRO A 105 11.89 4.36 10.02
N ALA A 106 11.76 5.51 9.36
CA ALA A 106 10.55 5.91 8.65
C ALA A 106 10.20 4.97 7.50
N THR A 107 11.20 4.60 6.70
CA THR A 107 11.07 3.65 5.58
C THR A 107 10.67 2.27 6.08
N PHE A 108 11.27 1.83 7.19
CA PHE A 108 10.97 0.56 7.80
C PHE A 108 9.53 0.51 8.30
N MET A 109 9.05 1.56 9.00
CA MET A 109 7.67 1.66 9.44
C MET A 109 6.68 1.73 8.27
N SER A 110 6.94 2.58 7.27
CA SER A 110 6.04 2.74 6.12
C SER A 110 5.91 1.44 5.33
N PHE A 111 7.02 0.73 5.11
CA PHE A 111 7.04 -0.57 4.46
C PHE A 111 6.25 -1.63 5.25
N THR A 112 6.45 -1.69 6.57
CA THR A 112 5.71 -2.61 7.46
C THR A 112 4.21 -2.41 7.35
N LEU A 113 3.76 -1.15 7.47
CA LEU A 113 2.34 -0.82 7.46
C LEU A 113 1.73 -1.06 6.07
N THR A 114 2.50 -0.84 5.00
CA THR A 114 2.10 -1.18 3.63
C THR A 114 1.86 -2.69 3.48
N ILE A 115 2.78 -3.53 3.96
CA ILE A 115 2.63 -5.00 3.88
C ILE A 115 1.42 -5.47 4.69
N ILE A 116 1.25 -4.95 5.90
CA ILE A 116 0.08 -5.26 6.74
C ILE A 116 -1.22 -4.86 6.05
N GLY A 117 -1.23 -3.70 5.38
CA GLY A 117 -2.36 -3.25 4.57
C GLY A 117 -2.64 -4.19 3.41
N ALA A 118 -1.60 -4.58 2.65
CA ALA A 118 -1.72 -5.48 1.51
C ALA A 118 -2.25 -6.88 1.92
N LEU A 119 -1.75 -7.45 3.02
CA LEU A 119 -2.21 -8.75 3.54
C LEU A 119 -3.69 -8.73 3.96
N ARG A 120 -4.19 -7.57 4.41
CA ARG A 120 -5.59 -7.37 4.78
C ARG A 120 -6.44 -6.75 3.67
N SER A 121 -5.93 -6.65 2.45
CA SER A 121 -6.62 -5.99 1.34
C SER A 121 -7.84 -6.80 0.92
N PHE A 122 -9.00 -6.49 1.50
CA PHE A 122 -10.28 -7.11 1.15
C PHE A 122 -11.10 -6.17 0.27
N ASP A 123 -11.28 -4.93 0.73
CA ASP A 123 -12.22 -3.98 0.14
C ASP A 123 -11.96 -3.72 -1.35
N LEU A 124 -10.70 -3.48 -1.72
CA LEU A 124 -10.31 -3.20 -3.10
C LEU A 124 -10.62 -4.39 -4.03
N ILE A 125 -10.28 -5.61 -3.60
CA ILE A 125 -10.50 -6.82 -4.40
C ILE A 125 -11.99 -7.10 -4.51
N ALA A 126 -12.74 -6.99 -3.41
CA ALA A 126 -14.17 -7.22 -3.41
C ALA A 126 -14.92 -6.26 -4.34
N VAL A 127 -14.51 -4.99 -4.42
CA VAL A 127 -15.19 -3.95 -5.21
C VAL A 127 -14.72 -3.90 -6.66
N MET A 128 -13.43 -4.11 -6.92
CA MET A 128 -12.86 -3.92 -8.26
C MET A 128 -12.93 -5.17 -9.13
N THR A 129 -12.63 -6.34 -8.58
CA THR A 129 -12.45 -7.58 -9.37
C THR A 129 -13.32 -8.74 -8.90
N GLY A 130 -13.77 -8.72 -7.64
CA GLY A 130 -14.41 -9.87 -7.01
C GLY A 130 -13.51 -11.10 -6.98
N GLY A 131 -12.18 -10.92 -6.90
CA GLY A 131 -11.19 -12.00 -6.98
C GLY A 131 -10.81 -12.43 -8.39
N GLY A 132 -11.55 -11.99 -9.42
CA GLY A 132 -11.33 -12.42 -10.80
C GLY A 132 -10.29 -11.61 -11.59
N PRO A 133 -10.17 -11.91 -12.90
CA PRO A 133 -10.74 -13.07 -13.57
C PRO A 133 -9.97 -14.36 -13.24
N PHE A 134 -10.64 -15.52 -13.22
CA PHE A 134 -10.04 -16.83 -12.89
C PHE A 134 -9.25 -16.89 -11.57
N ASP A 135 -9.76 -16.24 -10.52
CA ASP A 135 -9.10 -16.13 -9.21
C ASP A 135 -7.71 -15.47 -9.22
N SER A 136 -7.33 -14.79 -10.32
CA SER A 136 -5.98 -14.25 -10.48
C SER A 136 -5.66 -13.07 -9.56
N SER A 137 -6.68 -12.39 -9.04
CA SER A 137 -6.55 -11.29 -8.08
C SER A 137 -7.01 -11.65 -6.67
N THR A 138 -7.31 -12.93 -6.41
CA THR A 138 -7.77 -13.40 -5.10
C THR A 138 -6.65 -13.35 -4.06
N VAL A 139 -6.96 -12.81 -2.89
CA VAL A 139 -6.08 -12.84 -1.69
C VAL A 139 -6.76 -13.56 -0.54
N LEU A 140 -5.97 -13.97 0.47
CA LEU A 140 -6.47 -14.70 1.66
C LEU A 140 -7.66 -14.01 2.35
N ALA A 141 -7.61 -12.68 2.49
CA ALA A 141 -8.70 -11.92 3.12
C ALA A 141 -10.01 -12.02 2.32
N TYR A 142 -9.93 -11.91 0.98
CA TYR A 142 -11.08 -12.11 0.09
C TYR A 142 -11.56 -13.56 0.09
N PHE A 143 -10.63 -14.51 0.00
CA PHE A 143 -10.95 -15.93 0.01
C PHE A 143 -11.64 -16.36 1.31
N MET A 144 -11.20 -15.84 2.45
CA MET A 144 -11.87 -16.07 3.74
C MET A 144 -13.34 -15.62 3.73
N TYR A 145 -13.61 -14.44 3.18
CA TYR A 145 -14.96 -13.89 3.03
C TYR A 145 -15.80 -14.73 2.05
N ASP A 146 -15.22 -15.09 0.91
CA ASP A 146 -15.87 -15.89 -0.12
C ASP A 146 -16.34 -17.24 0.43
N GLN A 147 -15.46 -17.91 1.18
CA GLN A 147 -15.77 -19.18 1.83
C GLN A 147 -16.83 -19.07 2.94
N SER A 148 -16.90 -17.95 3.66
CA SER A 148 -17.84 -17.79 4.78
C SER A 148 -19.23 -17.35 4.31
N ILE A 149 -19.30 -16.43 3.36
CA ILE A 149 -20.55 -15.82 2.92
C ILE A 149 -21.15 -16.52 1.70
N LYS A 150 -20.34 -16.88 0.69
CA LYS A 150 -20.88 -17.52 -0.52
C LYS A 150 -21.06 -19.02 -0.35
N TYR A 151 -20.10 -19.68 0.32
CA TYR A 151 -20.11 -21.15 0.49
C TYR A 151 -20.60 -21.62 1.86
N PHE A 152 -20.88 -20.71 2.80
CA PHE A 152 -21.33 -21.04 4.17
C PHE A 152 -20.37 -21.98 4.94
N ARG A 153 -19.08 -22.01 4.57
CA ARG A 153 -18.05 -22.86 5.17
C ARG A 153 -17.32 -22.14 6.31
N TYR A 154 -18.07 -21.78 7.36
CA TYR A 154 -17.54 -21.00 8.48
C TYR A 154 -16.30 -21.61 9.16
N GLY A 155 -16.26 -22.94 9.32
CA GLY A 155 -15.10 -23.63 9.91
C GLY A 155 -13.83 -23.51 9.04
N TYR A 156 -13.98 -23.57 7.72
CA TYR A 156 -12.86 -23.39 6.78
C TYR A 156 -12.39 -21.94 6.75
N SER A 157 -13.32 -20.98 6.74
CA SER A 157 -12.98 -19.55 6.86
C SER A 157 -12.27 -19.22 8.17
N ALA A 158 -12.67 -19.84 9.29
CA ALA A 158 -11.96 -19.69 10.56
C ALA A 158 -10.52 -20.20 10.48
N ALA A 159 -10.28 -21.32 9.81
CA ALA A 159 -8.92 -21.82 9.58
C ALA A 159 -8.09 -20.85 8.74
N ILE A 160 -8.66 -20.28 7.67
CA ILE A 160 -8.00 -19.25 6.86
C ILE A 160 -7.67 -18.01 7.72
N ALA A 161 -8.59 -17.58 8.58
CA ALA A 161 -8.39 -16.45 9.49
C ALA A 161 -7.20 -16.68 10.44
N VAL A 162 -7.10 -17.89 11.01
CA VAL A 162 -5.99 -18.28 11.90
C VAL A 162 -4.66 -18.30 11.13
N VAL A 163 -4.63 -18.84 9.90
CA VAL A 163 -3.43 -18.84 9.06
C VAL A 163 -2.99 -17.41 8.74
N LEU A 164 -3.93 -16.54 8.31
CA LEU A 164 -3.63 -15.14 8.03
C LEU A 164 -3.12 -14.41 9.28
N PHE A 165 -3.73 -14.65 10.43
CA PHE A 165 -3.27 -14.12 11.72
C PHE A 165 -1.84 -14.56 12.04
N LEU A 166 -1.51 -15.84 11.87
CA LEU A 166 -0.15 -16.35 12.13
C LEU A 166 0.88 -15.73 11.20
N ILE A 167 0.57 -15.59 9.91
CA ILE A 167 1.44 -14.92 8.93
C ILE A 167 1.72 -13.48 9.38
N MET A 168 0.68 -12.74 9.74
CA MET A 168 0.80 -11.37 10.22
C MET A 168 1.57 -11.28 11.55
N ALA A 169 1.30 -12.19 12.50
CA ALA A 169 1.95 -12.22 13.80
C ALA A 169 3.46 -12.50 13.67
N VAL A 170 3.85 -13.46 12.83
CA VAL A 170 5.26 -13.75 12.53
C VAL A 170 5.94 -12.54 11.90
N PHE A 171 5.28 -11.90 10.92
CA PHE A 171 5.81 -10.71 10.27
C PHE A 171 6.02 -9.56 11.26
N ILE A 172 5.02 -9.26 12.09
CA ILE A 172 5.10 -8.19 13.12
C ILE A 172 6.17 -8.53 14.17
N ALA A 173 6.23 -9.78 14.63
CA ALA A 173 7.24 -10.20 15.62
C ALA A 173 8.67 -10.09 15.07
N TYR A 174 8.88 -10.47 13.81
CA TYR A 174 10.16 -10.28 13.12
C TYR A 174 10.54 -8.79 13.07
N GLN A 175 9.59 -7.95 12.68
CA GLN A 175 9.81 -6.51 12.53
C GLN A 175 10.11 -5.82 13.88
N LEU A 176 9.36 -6.17 14.92
CA LEU A 176 9.56 -5.64 16.27
C LEU A 176 10.93 -6.05 16.84
N ARG A 177 11.35 -7.31 16.63
CA ARG A 177 12.69 -7.75 17.05
C ARG A 177 13.80 -6.98 16.36
N HIS A 178 13.66 -6.68 15.08
CA HIS A 178 14.66 -5.90 14.34
C HIS A 178 14.69 -4.43 14.81
N LEU A 179 13.53 -3.84 15.12
CA LEU A 179 13.47 -2.49 15.69
C LEU A 179 14.17 -2.42 17.06
N LEU A 180 13.84 -3.34 17.97
CA LEU A 180 14.43 -3.38 19.32
C LEU A 180 15.95 -3.60 19.29
N ARG A 181 16.48 -4.38 18.34
CA ARG A 181 17.92 -4.55 18.15
C ARG A 181 18.64 -3.32 17.59
N SER A 182 17.91 -2.39 16.97
CA SER A 182 18.48 -1.14 16.47
C SER A 182 18.57 -0.05 17.54
N GLU A 183 17.82 -0.21 18.64
CA GLU A 183 17.81 0.71 19.78
C GLU A 183 18.77 0.28 20.91
N SER A 184 19.24 -0.97 20.91
CA SER A 184 20.21 -1.56 21.86
C SER A 184 21.63 -1.50 21.35
#